data_AF-A0A3D1G966-F1
#
_entry.id   AF-A0A3D1G966-F1
#
_cell.length_a   1.000
_cell.length_b   1.000
_cell.length_c   1.000
_cell.angle_alpha   90.00
_cell.angle_beta   90.00
_cell.angle_gamma   90.00
#
_symmetry.space_group_name_H-M   'P 1'
#
loop_
_entity.id
_entity.type
_entity.pdbx_description
1 polymer ?
#
loop_
_entity_poly.entity_id
_entity_poly.type
_entity_poly.pdbx_seq_one_letter_code
_entity_poly.pdbx_strand_id
1 'polypeptide(L)'
;MLPKRDIAFVRNDKDTPKTQLIIVVGLLVLAMILRNDRFVYASLGIGLSCLIFPAFGYWLVWAWYKLAELLSKVMNPLILGLMYFLFISPIAILFRLFGNDPMRLKDKKGSLFEIREHSYKKEDLEKPW
;
A
#
# COMPACT_ATOMS: atom_id res chain seq x y z
N MET A 1 -14.00 -0.77 6.46
CA MET A 1 -13.10 -1.56 7.34
C MET A 1 -13.24 -3.01 6.93
N LEU A 2 -12.18 -3.67 6.44
CA LEU A 2 -12.26 -5.11 6.17
C LEU A 2 -12.51 -5.86 7.49
N PRO A 3 -13.30 -6.95 7.49
CA PRO A 3 -13.54 -7.74 8.70
C PRO A 3 -12.19 -8.18 9.26
N LYS A 4 -12.06 -8.12 10.59
CA LYS A 4 -10.83 -8.53 11.27
C LYS A 4 -10.56 -10.00 10.93
N ARG A 5 -9.42 -10.27 10.30
CA ARG A 5 -8.99 -11.62 9.89
C ARG A 5 -8.55 -12.41 11.13
N ASP A 6 -9.53 -12.81 11.92
CA ASP A 6 -9.37 -13.63 13.11
C ASP A 6 -9.47 -15.13 12.74
N ILE A 7 -9.09 -16.00 13.66
CA ILE A 7 -9.07 -17.46 13.44
C ILE A 7 -10.47 -17.99 13.05
N ALA A 8 -11.53 -17.37 13.59
CA ALA A 8 -12.92 -17.69 13.25
C ALA A 8 -13.28 -17.35 11.79
N PHE A 9 -12.71 -16.26 11.25
CA PHE A 9 -12.89 -15.88 9.85
C PHE A 9 -12.20 -16.90 8.94
N VAL A 10 -10.94 -17.26 9.24
CA VAL A 10 -10.16 -18.23 8.45
C VAL A 10 -10.84 -19.61 8.42
N ARG A 11 -11.48 -20.02 9.51
CA ARG A 11 -12.22 -21.29 9.58
C ARG A 11 -13.42 -21.35 8.63
N ASN A 12 -14.11 -20.22 8.43
CA ASN A 12 -15.33 -20.15 7.62
C ASN A 12 -15.09 -19.73 6.16
N ASP A 13 -13.85 -19.36 5.84
CA ASP A 13 -13.44 -18.95 4.51
C ASP A 13 -13.24 -20.17 3.58
N LYS A 14 -13.92 -20.15 2.44
CA LYS A 14 -13.87 -21.22 1.43
C LYS A 14 -12.51 -21.29 0.73
N ASP A 15 -11.74 -20.20 0.74
CA ASP A 15 -10.44 -20.13 0.07
C ASP A 15 -9.28 -20.59 0.96
N THR A 16 -9.52 -20.86 2.25
CA THR A 16 -8.51 -21.33 3.20
C THR A 16 -7.76 -22.59 2.72
N PRO A 17 -8.41 -23.64 2.19
CA PRO A 17 -7.71 -24.81 1.66
C PRO A 17 -6.80 -24.48 0.46
N LYS A 18 -7.22 -23.54 -0.40
CA LYS A 18 -6.38 -23.07 -1.52
C LYS A 18 -5.13 -22.37 -1.00
N THR A 19 -5.28 -21.51 0.01
CA THR A 19 -4.14 -20.82 0.64
C THR A 19 -3.18 -21.79 1.31
N GLN A 20 -3.70 -22.82 1.99
CA GLN A 20 -2.86 -23.90 2.55
C GLN A 20 -2.04 -24.60 1.46
N LEU A 21 -2.69 -24.94 0.34
CA LEU A 21 -2.00 -25.55 -0.80
C LEU A 21 -0.96 -24.60 -1.40
N ILE A 22 -1.26 -23.32 -1.56
CA ILE A 22 -0.31 -22.31 -2.07
C ILE A 22 0.92 -22.22 -1.16
N ILE A 23 0.75 -22.27 0.16
CA ILE A 23 1.87 -22.27 1.11
C ILE A 23 2.75 -23.52 0.90
N VAL A 24 2.14 -24.71 0.81
CA VAL A 24 2.88 -25.97 0.60
C VAL A 24 3.60 -25.97 -0.76
N VAL A 25 2.90 -25.57 -1.83
CA VAL A 25 3.46 -25.46 -3.18
C VAL A 25 4.59 -24.43 -3.21
N GLY A 26 4.43 -23.29 -2.54
CA GLY A 26 5.46 -22.26 -2.41
C GLY A 26 6.73 -22.81 -1.73
N LEU A 27 6.59 -23.57 -0.64
CA LEU A 27 7.73 -24.24 -0.01
C LEU A 27 8.40 -25.26 -0.94
N LEU A 28 7.64 -26.03 -1.71
CA LEU A 28 8.17 -26.99 -2.68
C LEU A 28 8.96 -26.30 -3.81
N VAL A 29 8.41 -25.22 -4.38
CA VAL A 29 9.11 -24.42 -5.40
C VAL A 29 10.40 -23.84 -4.83
N LEU A 30 10.35 -23.32 -3.60
CA LEU A 30 11.53 -22.80 -2.91
C LEU A 30 12.57 -23.89 -2.65
N ALA A 31 12.15 -25.10 -2.29
CA ALA A 31 13.03 -26.26 -2.15
C ALA A 31 13.75 -26.61 -3.46
N MET A 32 13.05 -26.52 -4.59
CA MET A 32 13.60 -26.77 -5.92
C MET A 32 14.66 -25.72 -6.31
N ILE A 33 14.39 -24.44 -6.04
CA ILE A 33 15.34 -23.35 -6.29
C ILE A 33 16.59 -23.51 -5.40
N LEU A 34 16.41 -23.87 -4.13
CA LEU A 34 17.51 -23.99 -3.16
C LEU A 34 18.26 -25.33 -3.23
N ARG A 35 17.84 -26.28 -4.10
CA ARG A 35 18.40 -27.64 -4.27
C ARG A 35 18.74 -28.35 -2.95
N ASN A 36 17.98 -28.09 -1.89
CA ASN A 36 18.26 -28.59 -0.55
C ASN A 36 17.10 -29.48 -0.10
N ASP A 37 17.40 -30.77 0.04
CA ASP A 37 16.42 -31.84 0.29
C ASP A 37 15.66 -31.65 1.62
N ARG A 38 16.27 -30.95 2.59
CA ARG A 38 15.64 -30.67 3.89
C ARG A 38 14.33 -29.89 3.76
N PHE A 39 14.22 -28.99 2.77
CA PHE A 39 13.00 -28.23 2.53
C PHE A 39 11.87 -29.08 1.94
N VAL A 40 12.22 -30.13 1.18
CA VAL A 40 11.24 -31.08 0.65
C VAL A 40 10.59 -31.84 1.81
N TYR A 41 11.38 -32.41 2.71
CA TYR A 41 10.85 -33.10 3.90
C TYR A 41 10.01 -32.18 4.80
N ALA A 42 10.43 -30.92 4.97
CA ALA A 42 9.67 -29.94 5.75
C ALA A 42 8.30 -29.63 5.11
N SER A 43 8.25 -29.42 3.79
CA SER A 43 7.01 -29.16 3.06
C SER A 43 6.03 -30.34 3.13
N LEU A 44 6.56 -31.56 3.06
CA LEU A 44 5.79 -32.80 3.13
C LEU A 44 5.21 -32.99 4.52
N GLY A 45 6.01 -32.73 5.57
CA GLY A 45 5.54 -32.73 6.96
C GLY A 45 4.44 -31.69 7.21
N ILE A 46 4.64 -30.45 6.78
CA ILE A 46 3.65 -29.37 6.95
C ILE A 46 2.35 -29.67 6.21
N GLY A 47 2.44 -30.15 4.96
CA GLY A 47 1.28 -30.53 4.17
C GLY A 47 0.49 -31.67 4.82
N LEU A 48 1.18 -32.70 5.31
CA LEU A 48 0.55 -33.84 5.98
C LEU A 48 -0.08 -33.44 7.31
N SER A 49 0.60 -32.63 8.12
CA SER A 49 0.05 -32.08 9.37
C SER A 49 -1.18 -31.21 9.13
N CYS A 50 -1.22 -30.47 8.02
CA CYS A 50 -2.38 -29.65 7.62
C CYS A 50 -3.60 -30.51 7.29
N LEU A 51 -3.39 -31.68 6.65
CA LEU A 51 -4.44 -32.64 6.33
C LEU A 51 -4.98 -33.35 7.58
N ILE A 52 -4.09 -33.78 8.48
CA ILE A 52 -4.47 -34.54 9.68
C ILE A 52 -5.13 -33.64 10.72
N PHE A 53 -4.61 -32.42 10.90
CA PHE A 53 -5.07 -31.47 11.91
C PHE A 53 -5.55 -30.16 11.26
N PRO A 54 -6.84 -30.02 10.92
CA PRO A 54 -7.36 -28.83 10.26
C PRO A 54 -7.16 -27.55 11.11
N ALA A 55 -7.13 -27.69 12.44
CA ALA A 55 -6.85 -26.58 13.36
C ALA A 55 -5.45 -25.95 13.15
N PHE A 56 -4.44 -26.77 12.86
CA PHE A 56 -3.07 -26.28 12.59
C PHE A 56 -3.03 -25.51 11.28
N GLY A 57 -3.71 -26.01 10.25
CA GLY A 57 -3.84 -25.33 8.96
C GLY A 57 -4.50 -23.96 9.06
N TYR A 58 -5.50 -23.79 9.93
CA TYR A 58 -6.12 -22.47 10.17
C TYR A 58 -5.17 -21.50 10.83
N TRP A 59 -4.36 -21.97 11.79
CA TRP A 59 -3.39 -21.13 12.46
C TRP A 59 -2.27 -20.69 11.52
N LEU A 60 -1.82 -21.59 10.63
CA LEU A 60 -0.82 -21.29 9.61
C LEU A 60 -1.28 -20.21 8.62
N VAL A 61 -2.51 -20.33 8.10
CA VAL A 61 -3.10 -19.34 7.19
C VAL A 61 -3.33 -18.00 7.91
N TRP A 62 -3.75 -18.04 9.18
CA TRP A 62 -3.87 -16.82 9.97
C TRP A 62 -2.52 -16.11 10.16
N ALA A 63 -1.46 -16.85 10.48
CA ALA A 63 -0.11 -16.30 10.60
C ALA A 63 0.37 -15.70 9.27
N TRP A 64 0.11 -16.39 8.15
CA TRP A 64 0.39 -15.88 6.81
C TRP A 64 -0.32 -14.54 6.52
N TYR A 65 -1.61 -14.44 6.85
CA TYR A 65 -2.35 -13.20 6.68
C TYR A 65 -1.85 -12.07 7.57
N LYS A 66 -1.40 -12.37 8.80
CA LYS A 66 -0.78 -11.38 9.68
C LYS A 66 0.54 -10.86 9.14
N LEU A 67 1.36 -11.74 8.57
CA LEU A 67 2.60 -11.35 7.90
C LEU A 67 2.30 -10.44 6.70
N ALA A 68 1.33 -10.81 5.86
CA ALA A 68 0.92 -9.99 4.72
C ALA A 68 0.38 -8.61 5.15
N GLU A 69 -0.38 -8.53 6.24
CA GLU A 69 -0.87 -7.26 6.80
C GLU A 69 0.28 -6.36 7.25
N LEU A 70 1.26 -6.93 7.95
CA LEU A 70 2.45 -6.19 8.40
C LEU A 70 3.27 -5.70 7.22
N LEU A 71 3.50 -6.56 6.22
CA LEU A 71 4.23 -6.21 5.01
C LEU A 71 3.49 -5.11 4.23
N SER A 72 2.16 -5.19 4.12
CA SER A 72 1.34 -4.17 3.46
C SER A 72 1.41 -2.81 4.16
N LYS A 73 1.48 -2.78 5.50
CA LYS A 73 1.65 -1.53 6.26
C LYS A 73 2.96 -0.82 5.95
N VAL A 74 4.01 -1.56 5.62
CA VAL A 74 5.31 -1.00 5.23
C VAL A 74 5.35 -0.68 3.72
N MET A 75 4.80 -1.57 2.89
CA MET A 75 4.80 -1.40 1.44
C MET A 75 3.94 -0.22 0.98
N ASN A 76 2.81 0.05 1.62
CA ASN A 76 1.93 1.15 1.23
C ASN A 76 2.63 2.53 1.29
N PRO A 77 3.23 2.96 2.43
CA PRO A 77 4.00 4.20 2.45
C PRO A 77 5.27 4.13 1.60
N LEU A 78 5.88 2.96 1.42
CA LEU A 78 7.05 2.80 0.55
C LEU A 78 6.71 3.11 -0.91
N ILE A 79 5.62 2.54 -1.43
CA ILE A 79 5.14 2.79 -2.80
C ILE A 79 4.76 4.26 -2.96
N LEU A 80 4.04 4.82 -1.98
CA LEU A 80 3.65 6.23 -2.03
C LEU A 80 4.87 7.17 -2.01
N GLY A 81 5.85 6.87 -1.15
CA GLY A 81 7.12 7.58 -1.10
C GLY A 81 7.89 7.48 -2.41
N LEU A 82 7.96 6.27 -2.99
CA LEU A 82 8.60 6.06 -4.28
C LEU A 82 7.91 6.86 -5.39
N MET A 83 6.58 6.86 -5.43
CA MET A 83 5.81 7.69 -6.37
C MET A 83 6.09 9.18 -6.18
N TYR A 84 6.16 9.64 -4.93
CA TYR A 84 6.50 11.03 -4.64
C TYR A 84 7.88 11.40 -5.18
N PHE A 85 8.90 10.57 -4.92
CA PHE A 85 10.25 10.84 -5.40
C PHE A 85 10.42 10.69 -6.91
N LEU A 86 9.71 9.74 -7.53
CA LEU A 86 9.85 9.45 -8.96
C LEU A 86 9.05 10.39 -9.86
N PHE A 87 7.89 10.87 -9.41
CA PHE A 87 7.00 11.72 -10.22
C PHE A 87 6.88 13.13 -9.65
N ILE A 88 6.42 13.26 -8.40
CA ILE A 88 6.08 14.57 -7.83
C ILE A 88 7.32 15.44 -7.63
N SER A 89 8.40 14.87 -7.10
CA SER A 89 9.65 15.57 -6.83
C SER A 89 10.30 16.14 -8.10
N PRO A 90 10.51 15.38 -9.19
CA PRO A 90 11.06 15.95 -10.42
C PRO A 90 10.13 16.99 -11.05
N ILE A 91 8.80 16.78 -11.01
CA ILE A 91 7.84 17.78 -11.49
C ILE A 91 7.97 19.09 -10.69
N ALA A 92 8.09 19.02 -9.37
CA ALA A 92 8.27 20.20 -8.52
C ALA A 92 9.59 20.92 -8.79
N ILE A 93 10.69 20.18 -8.99
CA ILE A 93 11.99 20.74 -9.39
C ILE A 93 11.87 21.43 -10.75
N LEU A 94 11.19 20.80 -11.70
CA LEU A 94 10.97 21.34 -13.04
C LEU A 94 10.14 22.63 -13.00
N PHE A 95 9.06 22.65 -12.22
CA PHE A 95 8.26 23.84 -11.94
C PHE A 95 9.10 24.98 -11.34
N ARG A 96 10.00 24.65 -10.40
CA ARG A 96 10.91 25.61 -9.77
C ARG A 96 11.93 26.17 -10.76
N LEU A 97 12.43 25.34 -11.69
CA LEU A 97 13.38 25.75 -12.72
C LEU A 97 12.73 26.62 -13.80
N PHE A 98 11.51 26.27 -14.23
CA PHE A 98 10.73 27.05 -15.20
C PHE A 98 10.14 28.36 -14.64
N GLY A 99 10.48 28.72 -13.39
CA GLY A 99 10.29 30.07 -12.88
C GLY A 99 8.85 30.42 -12.50
N ASN A 100 7.97 29.42 -12.32
CA ASN A 100 6.65 29.67 -11.75
C ASN A 100 6.82 30.06 -10.28
N ASP A 101 6.63 31.36 -9.98
CA ASP A 101 6.61 31.92 -8.63
C ASP A 101 5.16 32.27 -8.24
N PRO A 102 4.31 31.26 -7.96
CA PRO A 102 2.90 31.51 -7.65
C PRO A 102 2.72 32.34 -6.36
N MET A 103 3.72 32.34 -5.48
CA MET A 103 3.70 33.11 -4.24
C MET A 103 4.35 34.50 -4.38
N ARG A 104 4.81 34.88 -5.58
CA ARG A 104 5.47 36.16 -5.87
C ARG A 104 6.57 36.50 -4.85
N LEU A 105 7.29 35.49 -4.37
CA LEU A 105 8.33 35.63 -3.34
C LEU A 105 9.51 36.48 -3.82
N LYS A 106 9.71 36.56 -5.14
CA LYS A 106 10.74 37.43 -5.76
C LYS A 106 10.25 38.87 -5.99
N ASP A 107 8.98 39.16 -5.74
CA ASP A 107 8.43 40.51 -5.92
C ASP A 107 8.93 41.42 -4.78
N LYS A 108 9.61 42.51 -5.16
CA LYS A 108 10.15 43.51 -4.21
C LYS A 108 9.12 44.56 -3.81
N LYS A 109 7.87 44.45 -4.27
CA LYS A 109 6.77 45.29 -3.80
C LYS A 109 6.56 45.02 -2.31
N GLY A 110 6.64 46.05 -1.47
CA GLY A 110 6.37 45.95 -0.02
C GLY A 110 4.94 45.58 0.36
N SER A 111 4.11 45.21 -0.63
CA SER A 111 2.71 44.85 -0.49
C SER A 111 2.33 43.84 -1.57
N LEU A 112 1.62 42.79 -1.17
CA LEU A 112 1.01 41.80 -2.08
C LEU A 112 -0.36 42.26 -2.61
N PHE A 113 -0.85 43.43 -2.16
CA PHE A 113 -2.11 43.99 -2.63
C PHE A 113 -1.96 44.52 -4.07
N GLU A 114 -2.72 43.93 -4.99
CA GLU A 114 -2.92 44.46 -6.34
C GLU A 114 -4.06 45.47 -6.30
N ILE A 115 -3.83 46.68 -6.81
CA ILE A 115 -4.88 47.69 -6.96
C ILE A 115 -5.82 47.20 -8.06
N ARG A 116 -7.05 46.84 -7.69
CA ARG A 116 -8.09 46.46 -8.65
C ARG A 116 -8.95 47.67 -8.97
N GLU A 117 -8.79 48.21 -10.17
CA GLU A 117 -9.70 49.20 -10.77
C GLU A 117 -10.98 48.50 -11.25
N HIS A 118 -11.70 47.84 -10.34
CA HIS A 118 -12.97 47.18 -10.66
C HIS A 118 -14.14 48.09 -10.29
N SER A 119 -14.93 48.49 -11.28
CA SER A 119 -16.17 49.24 -11.04
C SER A 119 -17.26 48.27 -10.60
N TYR A 120 -17.58 48.30 -9.31
CA TYR A 120 -18.58 47.42 -8.70
C TYR A 120 -19.94 47.54 -9.39
N LYS A 121 -20.48 46.41 -9.84
CA LYS A 121 -21.83 46.32 -10.40
C LYS A 121 -22.78 45.66 -9.41
N LYS A 122 -24.08 45.82 -9.65
CA LYS A 122 -25.14 45.27 -8.78
C LYS A 122 -25.06 43.74 -8.72
N GLU A 123 -24.64 43.11 -9.81
CA GLU A 123 -24.41 41.67 -9.91
C GLU A 123 -23.33 41.15 -8.93
N ASP A 124 -22.30 41.94 -8.63
CA ASP A 124 -21.22 41.56 -7.71
C ASP A 124 -21.69 41.54 -6.24
N LEU A 125 -22.75 42.29 -5.92
CA LEU A 125 -23.37 42.32 -4.59
C LEU A 125 -24.30 41.13 -4.36
N GLU A 126 -24.87 40.57 -5.43
CA GLU A 126 -25.75 39.40 -5.36
C GLU A 126 -24.95 38.09 -5.24
N LYS A 127 -23.72 38.04 -5.76
CA LYS A 127 -22.79 36.91 -5.63
C LYS A 127 -21.40 37.38 -5.25
N PRO A 128 -21.15 37.63 -3.95
CA PRO A 128 -19.90 38.21 -3.47
C PRO A 128 -18.71 37.23 -3.44
N TRP A 129 -18.88 35.98 -3.89
CA TRP A 129 -17.85 34.92 -3.92
C TRP A 129 -17.59 34.40 -5.33
#